data_AF-A0A1I0FVI8-F1
#
_entry.id   AF-A0A1I0FVI8-F1
#
_cell.length_a   1.000
_cell.length_b   1.000
_cell.length_c   1.000
_cell.angle_alpha   90.00
_cell.angle_beta   90.00
_cell.angle_gamma   90.00
#
_symmetry.space_group_name_H-M   'P 1'
#
loop_
_entity.id
_entity.type
_entity.pdbx_description
1 polymer ?
#
loop_
_entity_poly.entity_id
_entity_poly.type
_entity_poly.pdbx_seq_one_letter_code
_entity_poly.pdbx_strand_id
1 'polypeptide(L)' 'MNDTLRITNVLNDDTRLSIYEYISKKHNGVNVQEIATQFNIHPNVARLHLSKLEDIGMVNSHIQKNKKGGRPFRI' A
#
# COMPACT_ATOMS: atom_id res chain seq x y z
N MET A 1 -14.79 14.56 -14.06
CA MET A 1 -14.03 15.75 -13.59
C MET A 1 -13.57 15.67 -12.13
N ASN A 2 -14.09 14.77 -11.28
CA ASN A 2 -13.67 14.64 -9.87
C ASN A 2 -12.46 13.74 -9.61
N ASP A 3 -12.07 12.88 -10.55
CA ASP A 3 -11.01 11.89 -10.31
C ASP A 3 -9.62 12.53 -10.21
N THR A 4 -9.36 13.60 -10.97
CA THR A 4 -8.09 14.33 -10.90
C THR A 4 -7.86 14.92 -9.51
N LEU A 5 -8.83 15.64 -8.95
CA LEU A 5 -8.71 16.19 -7.59
C LEU A 5 -8.52 15.08 -6.54
N ARG A 6 -9.24 13.96 -6.69
CA ARG A 6 -9.12 12.81 -5.77
C ARG A 6 -7.73 12.18 -5.83
N ILE A 7 -7.18 11.98 -7.03
CA ILE A 7 -5.83 11.44 -7.23
C ILE A 7 -4.79 12.40 -6.66
N THR A 8 -4.87 13.70 -7.00
CA THR A 8 -3.95 14.71 -6.49
C THR A 8 -3.98 14.77 -4.97
N ASN A 9 -5.16 14.77 -4.34
CA ASN A 9 -5.28 14.81 -2.88
C ASN A 9 -4.67 13.58 -2.19
N VAL A 10 -4.76 12.39 -2.81
CA VAL A 10 -4.17 11.17 -2.25
C VAL A 10 -2.65 11.17 -2.42
N LEU A 11 -2.14 11.64 -3.55
CA LEU A 11 -0.70 11.67 -3.84
C LEU A 11 0.03 12.88 -3.25
N ASN A 12 -0.67 13.91 -2.76
CA ASN A 12 -0.08 15.07 -2.07
C ASN A 12 0.44 14.77 -0.65
N ASP A 13 0.55 13.49 -0.30
CA ASP A 13 1.11 13.00 0.95
C ASP A 13 2.47 12.37 0.61
N ASP A 14 3.56 13.00 1.05
CA ASP A 14 4.93 12.61 0.69
C ASP A 14 5.24 11.15 1.03
N THR A 15 4.74 10.67 2.17
CA THR A 15 4.92 9.27 2.59
C THR A 15 4.21 8.33 1.62
N ARG A 16 2.99 8.69 1.21
CA ARG A 16 2.18 7.87 0.31
C ARG A 16 2.70 7.85 -1.12
N LEU A 17 3.15 9.00 -1.62
CA LEU A 17 3.82 9.08 -2.92
C LEU A 17 5.07 8.20 -2.92
N SER A 18 5.89 8.30 -1.86
CA SER A 18 7.10 7.50 -1.71
C SER A 18 6.80 6.00 -1.63
N ILE A 19 5.72 5.59 -0.93
CA ILE A 19 5.25 4.19 -0.90
C ILE A 19 4.86 3.70 -2.29
N TYR A 20 4.10 4.50 -3.05
CA TYR A 20 3.70 4.14 -4.41
C TYR A 20 4.91 3.97 -5.34
N GLU A 21 5.88 4.90 -5.29
CA GLU A 21 7.10 4.79 -6.07
C GLU A 21 7.93 3.55 -5.71
N TYR A 22 8.03 3.24 -4.41
CA TYR A 22 8.74 2.05 -3.93
C TYR A 22 8.11 0.77 -4.49
N ILE A 23 6.79 0.63 -4.40
CA ILE A 23 6.07 -0.53 -4.93
C ILE A 23 6.27 -0.65 -6.44
N SER A 24 6.16 0.48 -7.16
CA SER A 24 6.32 0.54 -8.61
C SER A 24 7.71 0.10 -9.07
N LYS A 25 8.76 0.38 -8.28
CA LYS A 25 10.15 -0.01 -8.57
C LYS A 25 10.47 -1.46 -8.20
N LYS A 26 9.78 -2.04 -7.22
CA LYS A 26 10.12 -3.38 -6.70
C LYS A 26 9.68 -4.53 -7.62
N HIS A 27 8.76 -4.27 -8.55
CA HIS A 27 8.19 -5.23 -9.52
C HIS A 27 7.57 -6.51 -8.91
N ASN A 28 7.54 -6.64 -7.59
CA ASN A 28 7.02 -7.77 -6.82
C ASN A 28 6.03 -7.24 -5.76
N GLY A 29 5.09 -8.09 -5.34
CA GLY A 29 4.12 -7.75 -4.28
C GLY A 29 4.81 -7.43 -2.95
N VAL A 30 4.32 -6.42 -2.25
CA VAL A 30 4.79 -6.00 -0.93
C VAL A 30 3.77 -6.39 0.13
N ASN A 31 4.21 -6.55 1.39
CA ASN A 31 3.26 -6.69 2.49
C ASN A 31 3.35 -5.49 3.44
N VAL A 32 2.35 -5.36 4.32
CA VAL A 32 2.25 -4.24 5.27
C VAL A 32 3.47 -4.12 6.18
N GLN A 33 4.06 -5.24 6.61
CA GLN A 33 5.23 -5.22 7.50
C GLN A 33 6.44 -4.67 6.78
N GLU A 34 6.63 -5.06 5.52
CA GLU A 34 7.70 -4.55 4.69
C GLU A 34 7.62 -3.03 4.50
N ILE A 35 6.43 -2.50 4.19
CA ILE A 35 6.22 -1.05 4.07
C ILE A 35 6.45 -0.35 5.41
N ALA A 36 5.96 -0.93 6.51
CA ALA A 36 6.18 -0.40 7.85
C ALA A 36 7.69 -0.27 8.17
N THR A 37 8.47 -1.32 7.89
CA THR A 37 9.91 -1.33 8.10
C THR A 37 10.63 -0.37 7.15
N GLN A 38 10.32 -0.40 5.85
CA GLN A 38 10.99 0.42 4.83
C GLN A 38 10.83 1.92 5.08
N PHE A 39 9.66 2.35 5.56
CA PHE A 39 9.34 3.77 5.79
C PHE A 39 9.42 4.16 7.27
N ASN A 40 9.84 3.25 8.15
CA ASN A 40 9.92 3.46 9.60
C ASN A 40 8.60 4.01 10.19
N ILE A 41 7.46 3.43 9.78
CA ILE A 41 6.12 3.78 10.24
C ILE A 41 5.44 2.59 10.90
N HIS A 42 4.46 2.85 11.77
CA HIS A 42 3.71 1.77 12.40
C HIS A 42 2.90 0.95 11.35
N PRO A 43 2.77 -0.38 11.47
CA PRO A 43 2.03 -1.21 10.49
C PRO A 43 0.59 -0.76 10.22
N ASN A 44 -0.10 -0.19 11.21
CA ASN A 44 -1.43 0.37 11.00
C ASN A 44 -1.41 1.64 10.12
N VAL A 45 -0.37 2.47 10.24
CA VAL A 45 -0.18 3.65 9.40
C VAL A 45 0.17 3.22 7.98
N ALA A 46 1.05 2.23 7.80
CA ALA A 46 1.31 1.62 6.50
C ALA A 46 0.04 1.10 5.84
N ARG A 47 -0.82 0.40 6.59
CA ARG A 47 -2.12 -0.09 6.09
C ARG A 47 -3.04 1.05 5.66
N LEU A 48 -3.07 2.16 6.40
CA LEU A 48 -3.85 3.35 6.05
C LEU A 48 -3.42 3.91 4.68
N HIS A 49 -2.11 4.12 4.47
CA HIS A 49 -1.58 4.62 3.20
C HIS A 49 -1.88 3.67 2.04
N LEU A 50 -1.65 2.37 2.21
CA LEU A 50 -1.93 1.35 1.19
C LEU A 50 -3.42 1.29 0.84
N SER A 51 -4.32 1.38 1.83
CA SER A 51 -5.76 1.38 1.58
C SER A 51 -6.19 2.62 0.79
N LYS A 52 -5.59 3.78 1.07
CA LYS A 52 -5.89 5.00 0.30
C LYS A 52 -5.38 4.97 -1.14
N LEU A 53 -4.26 4.31 -1.39
CA LEU A 53 -3.77 4.06 -2.75
C LEU A 53 -4.68 3.07 -3.49
N GLU A 54 -5.16 2.04 -2.80
CA GLU A 54 -6.11 1.09 -3.36
C GLU A 54 -7.48 1.73 -3.66
N ASP A 55 -7.97 2.61 -2.78
CA ASP A 55 -9.21 3.37 -2.98
C ASP A 55 -9.22 4.16 -4.30
N ILE A 56 -8.04 4.53 -4.84
CA ILE A 56 -7.90 5.25 -6.11
C ILE A 56 -7.33 4.37 -7.24
N GLY A 57 -7.20 3.07 -7.03
CA GLY A 57 -6.73 2.10 -8.03
C GLY A 57 -5.24 2.19 -8.36
N MET A 58 -4.42 2.83 -7.53
CA MET A 58 -2.97 2.93 -7.75
C MET A 58 -2.22 1.67 -7.31
N VAL A 59 -2.81 0.90 -6.40
CA VAL A 59 -2.31 -0.43 -6.00
C VAL A 59 -3.48 -1.39 -5.89
N ASN A 60 -3.22 -2.68 -6.03
CA ASN A 60 -4.20 -3.74 -5.81
C ASN A 60 -3.68 -4.65 -4.72
N SER A 61 -4.59 -5.24 -3.94
CA SER A 61 -4.22 -6.23 -2.94
C SER A 61 -4.83 -7.60 -3.22
N HIS A 62 -4.14 -8.63 -2.76
CA HIS A 62 -4.56 -10.00 -2.88
C HIS A 62 -4.36 -10.74 -1.56
N ILE A 63 -5.25 -11.70 -1.30
CA ILE A 63 -5.13 -12.57 -0.14
C ILE A 63 -4.18 -13.71 -0.50
N GLN A 64 -3.05 -13.79 0.19
CA GLN A 64 -2.15 -14.93 0.06
C GLN A 64 -2.46 -15.95 1.17
N LYS A 65 -2.98 -17.11 0.77
CA LYS A 65 -3.22 -18.23 1.69
C LYS A 65 -1.88 -18.88 2.05
N ASN A 66 -1.56 -18.93 3.34
CA ASN A 66 -0.37 -19.63 3.81
C ASN A 66 -0.65 -21.14 3.89
N LYS A 67 0.27 -21.97 3.37
CA LYS A 67 0.13 -23.45 3.37
C LYS A 67 0.21 -24.08 4.77
N LYS A 68 0.67 -23.34 5.78
CA LYS A 68 0.89 -23.85 7.16
C LYS A 68 -0.31 -23.77 8.12
N GLY A 69 -1.47 -23.28 7.67
CA GLY A 69 -2.61 -23.05 8.56
C GLY A 69 -2.40 -21.82 9.47
N GLY A 70 -3.40 -20.94 9.53
CA GLY A 70 -3.31 -19.66 10.25
C GLY A 70 -4.09 -18.54 9.54
N ARG A 71 -4.24 -17.38 10.19
CA ARG A 71 -4.96 -16.23 9.62
C ARG A 71 -4.26 -15.81 8.30
N PRO A 72 -5.00 -15.68 7.19
CA PRO A 72 -4.42 -15.23 5.93
C PRO A 72 -3.87 -13.80 6.06
N PHE A 73 -2.78 -13.53 5.35
CA PHE A 73 -2.16 -12.21 5.28
C PHE A 73 -2.47 -11.55 3.92
N ARG A 74 -2.62 -10.24 3.95
CA ARG A 74 -2.90 -9.41 2.78
C ARG A 74 -1.58 -8.87 2.24
N ILE A 75 -1.37 -9.05 0.95
CA ILE A 75 -0.23 -8.55 0.14
C ILE A 75 -0.80 -7.53 -0.82
#